data_AF-A0AAD6KU82-F1
#
_entry.id   AF-A0AAD6KU82-F1
#
_cell.length_a   1.000
_cell.length_b   1.000
_cell.length_c   1.000
_cell.angle_alpha   90.00
_cell.angle_beta   90.00
_cell.angle_gamma   90.00
#
_symmetry.space_group_name_H-M   'P 1'
#
loop_
_entity.id
_entity.type
_entity.pdbx_description
1 polymer ?
#
loop_
_entity_poly.entity_id
_entity_poly.type
_entity_poly.pdbx_seq_one_letter_code
_entity_poly.pdbx_strand_id
1 'polypeptide(L)'
;MGDTSTAHKTGEFTDFFLTGSNGIFTGFSSEFVSRAWNVDDKTVKTLVGNQSAKGIVKLDGSFKMPEPKKENREGFVYNCEEAPLDVDIKDGGKVVVLNTKNLPLVAEVGLGADLVRLDGNAMCSPGFSCDSALQVTYIVSGSGRVQVVGVDGRRVLETTVKGRSFVHCSQVFCCFKDL
;
A
#
# COMPACT_ATOMS: atom_id res chain seq x y z
N MET A 1 35.60 3.57 -1.93
CA MET A 1 34.42 2.74 -1.64
C MET A 1 33.27 3.70 -1.36
N GLY A 2 32.12 3.51 -2.00
CA GLY A 2 31.02 4.48 -2.02
C GLY A 2 30.32 4.57 -0.67
N ASP A 3 30.26 5.78 -0.12
CA ASP A 3 29.42 6.10 1.02
C ASP A 3 27.95 6.12 0.57
N THR A 4 27.12 5.27 1.17
CA THR A 4 25.69 5.13 0.84
C THR A 4 24.79 5.90 1.79
N SER A 5 25.34 6.64 2.76
CA SER A 5 24.56 7.40 3.76
C SER A 5 23.63 8.46 3.15
N THR A 6 23.88 8.88 1.91
CA THR A 6 23.08 9.86 1.15
C THR A 6 22.40 9.27 -0.09
N ALA A 7 22.46 7.95 -0.29
CA ALA A 7 21.91 7.31 -1.49
C ALA A 7 20.38 7.40 -1.60
N HIS A 8 19.70 7.63 -0.46
CA HIS A 8 18.26 7.81 -0.40
C HIS A 8 17.91 9.24 -0.02
N LYS A 9 16.92 9.82 -0.72
CA LYS A 9 16.35 11.12 -0.37
C LYS A 9 15.08 10.91 0.44
N THR A 10 15.01 11.54 1.61
CA THR A 10 13.83 11.48 2.48
C THR A 10 12.57 11.96 1.73
N GLY A 11 11.50 11.18 1.79
CA GLY A 11 10.22 11.49 1.14
C GLY A 11 10.13 11.09 -0.34
N GLU A 12 11.21 10.59 -0.93
CA GLU A 12 11.19 10.02 -2.29
C GLU A 12 11.14 8.49 -2.23
N PHE A 13 10.29 7.90 -3.08
CA PHE A 13 10.31 6.46 -3.31
C PHE A 13 11.32 6.15 -4.42
N THR A 14 12.19 5.16 -4.20
CA THR A 14 13.14 4.67 -5.20
C THR A 14 12.84 3.20 -5.50
N ASP A 15 12.38 2.94 -6.72
CA ASP A 15 12.08 1.58 -7.17
C ASP A 15 13.33 0.90 -7.73
N PHE A 16 13.58 -0.33 -7.28
CA PHE A 16 14.63 -1.19 -7.82
C PHE A 16 14.00 -2.36 -8.59
N PHE A 17 13.97 -2.26 -9.91
CA PHE A 17 13.43 -3.31 -10.75
C PHE A 17 14.45 -4.42 -10.94
N LEU A 18 14.05 -5.68 -10.74
CA LEU A 18 14.92 -6.84 -10.98
C LEU A 18 15.00 -7.22 -12.46
N THR A 19 13.96 -6.91 -13.24
CA THR A 19 13.83 -7.25 -14.67
C THR A 19 13.04 -6.17 -15.41
N GLY A 20 12.88 -6.32 -16.71
CA GLY A 20 12.29 -5.32 -17.60
C GLY A 20 13.30 -4.31 -18.08
N SER A 21 12.84 -3.32 -18.84
CA SER A 21 13.74 -2.33 -19.46
C SER A 21 14.51 -1.45 -18.46
N ASN A 22 14.04 -1.38 -17.20
CA ASN A 22 14.67 -0.63 -16.11
C ASN A 22 15.33 -1.58 -15.09
N GLY A 23 15.52 -2.85 -15.43
CA GLY A 23 16.07 -3.86 -14.53
C GLY A 23 17.52 -3.53 -14.14
N ILE A 24 17.88 -3.64 -12.86
CA ILE A 24 19.22 -3.32 -12.35
C ILE A 24 20.34 -4.06 -13.11
N PHE A 25 20.06 -5.27 -13.60
CA PHE A 25 21.03 -6.08 -14.31
C PHE A 25 21.33 -5.58 -15.72
N THR A 26 20.49 -4.73 -16.32
CA THR A 26 20.77 -4.12 -17.63
C THR A 26 21.89 -3.08 -17.53
N GLY A 27 22.24 -2.61 -16.33
CA GLY A 27 23.35 -1.68 -16.09
C GLY A 27 24.72 -2.35 -16.04
N PHE A 28 24.79 -3.68 -15.90
CA PHE A 28 26.04 -4.44 -15.89
C PHE A 28 26.34 -5.02 -17.28
N SER A 29 27.62 -5.27 -17.58
CA SER A 29 27.99 -6.00 -18.80
C SER A 29 27.52 -7.46 -18.72
N SER A 30 27.19 -8.06 -19.86
CA SER A 30 26.76 -9.46 -19.92
C SER A 30 27.83 -10.42 -19.41
N GLU A 31 29.11 -10.12 -19.67
CA GLU A 31 30.26 -10.83 -19.11
C GLU A 31 30.23 -10.85 -17.57
N PHE A 32 29.96 -9.70 -16.94
CA PHE A 32 29.96 -9.58 -15.48
C PHE A 32 28.85 -10.41 -14.84
N VAL A 33 27.64 -10.32 -15.40
CA VAL A 33 26.47 -11.10 -14.94
C VAL A 33 26.68 -12.59 -15.20
N SER A 34 27.25 -12.95 -16.37
CA SER A 34 27.56 -14.34 -16.73
C SER A 34 28.50 -15.00 -15.73
N ARG A 35 29.57 -14.31 -15.33
CA ARG A 35 30.49 -14.80 -14.30
C ARG A 35 29.84 -14.86 -12.92
N ALA A 36 29.04 -13.85 -12.54
CA ALA A 36 28.40 -13.79 -11.22
C ALA A 36 27.36 -14.91 -11.02
N TRP A 37 26.60 -15.23 -12.06
CA TRP A 37 25.56 -16.27 -12.01
C TRP A 37 26.05 -17.64 -12.47
N ASN A 38 27.29 -17.73 -12.97
CA ASN A 38 27.87 -18.94 -13.56
C ASN A 38 27.01 -19.55 -14.68
N VAL A 39 26.59 -18.70 -15.62
CA VAL A 39 25.78 -19.08 -16.81
C VAL A 39 26.40 -18.50 -18.07
N ASP A 40 26.11 -19.06 -19.24
CA ASP A 40 26.64 -18.57 -20.51
C ASP A 40 26.02 -17.22 -20.94
N ASP A 41 26.73 -16.51 -21.81
CA ASP A 41 26.35 -15.17 -22.30
C ASP A 41 24.99 -15.15 -23.02
N LYS A 42 24.63 -16.23 -23.73
CA LYS A 42 23.32 -16.33 -24.40
C LYS A 42 22.19 -16.45 -23.38
N THR A 43 22.40 -17.21 -22.31
CA THR A 43 21.45 -17.30 -21.18
C THR A 43 21.29 -15.94 -20.49
N VAL A 44 22.37 -15.20 -20.22
CA VAL A 44 22.30 -13.84 -19.65
C VAL A 44 21.49 -12.89 -20.55
N LYS A 45 21.82 -12.84 -21.85
CA LYS A 45 21.10 -12.00 -22.81
C LYS A 45 19.60 -12.32 -22.84
N THR A 46 19.26 -13.59 -22.68
CA THR A 46 17.87 -14.04 -22.58
C THR A 46 17.19 -13.56 -21.30
N LEU A 47 17.83 -13.72 -20.14
CA LEU A 47 17.26 -13.38 -18.84
C LEU A 47 17.15 -11.87 -18.59
N VAL A 48 18.16 -11.11 -19.02
CA VAL A 48 18.27 -9.67 -18.74
C VAL A 48 17.73 -8.83 -19.90
N GLY A 49 17.90 -9.28 -21.15
CA GLY A 49 17.65 -8.47 -22.34
C GLY A 49 16.32 -8.68 -23.05
N ASN A 50 15.63 -9.81 -22.83
CA ASN A 50 14.43 -10.14 -23.62
C ASN A 50 13.14 -9.49 -23.12
N GLN A 51 13.08 -9.06 -21.86
CA GLN A 51 11.89 -8.41 -21.32
C GLN A 51 11.96 -6.89 -21.52
N SER A 52 11.27 -6.37 -22.53
CA SER A 52 11.27 -4.94 -22.87
C SER A 52 10.14 -4.16 -22.19
N ALA A 53 9.16 -4.82 -21.57
CA ALA A 53 8.09 -4.15 -20.86
C ALA A 53 8.58 -3.54 -19.53
N LYS A 54 7.80 -2.60 -19.01
CA LYS A 54 8.05 -1.88 -17.76
C LYS A 54 6.96 -2.21 -16.74
N GLY A 55 7.35 -2.58 -15.52
CA GLY A 55 6.42 -2.84 -14.42
C GLY A 55 5.53 -4.07 -14.66
N ILE A 56 4.28 -3.85 -15.04
CA ILE A 56 3.27 -4.90 -15.19
C ILE A 56 3.32 -5.47 -16.62
N VAL A 57 3.50 -6.78 -16.73
CA VAL A 57 3.59 -7.49 -18.02
C VAL A 57 2.34 -8.34 -18.23
N LYS A 58 1.77 -8.27 -19.44
CA LYS A 58 0.67 -9.16 -19.83
C LYS A 58 1.21 -10.55 -20.11
N LEU A 59 0.70 -11.54 -19.38
CA LEU A 59 0.96 -12.95 -19.66
C LEU A 59 -0.06 -13.49 -20.66
N ASP A 60 0.34 -14.55 -21.36
CA ASP A 60 -0.59 -15.30 -22.21
C ASP A 60 -1.68 -15.96 -21.37
N GLY A 61 -2.91 -16.04 -21.90
CA GLY A 61 -4.05 -16.61 -21.16
C GLY A 61 -3.91 -18.11 -20.85
N SER A 62 -3.03 -18.83 -21.55
CA SER A 62 -2.69 -20.23 -21.26
C SER A 62 -1.60 -20.40 -20.19
N PHE A 63 -0.97 -19.31 -19.75
CA PHE A 63 0.10 -19.36 -18.77
C PHE A 63 -0.46 -19.79 -17.39
N LYS A 64 0.11 -20.84 -16.82
CA LYS A 64 -0.27 -21.36 -15.51
C LYS A 64 0.66 -20.81 -14.43
N MET A 65 0.15 -19.94 -13.57
CA MET A 65 0.86 -19.52 -12.36
C MET A 65 0.94 -20.67 -11.36
N PRO A 66 2.05 -20.81 -10.61
CA PRO A 66 2.10 -21.74 -9.48
C PRO A 66 1.09 -21.33 -8.40
N GLU A 67 0.50 -22.32 -7.74
CA GLU A 67 -0.43 -22.09 -6.62
C GLU A 67 0.30 -21.44 -5.44
N PRO A 68 -0.29 -20.43 -4.79
CA PRO A 68 0.30 -19.78 -3.63
C PRO A 68 0.33 -20.74 -2.44
N LYS A 69 1.48 -20.78 -1.76
CA LYS A 69 1.67 -21.51 -0.50
C LYS A 69 1.09 -20.72 0.67
N LYS A 70 0.31 -21.35 1.54
CA LYS A 70 -0.32 -20.68 2.69
C LYS A 70 0.72 -20.20 3.70
N GLU A 71 1.78 -20.98 3.88
CA GLU A 71 2.86 -20.73 4.83
C GLU A 71 3.58 -19.40 4.50
N ASN A 72 3.67 -19.04 3.21
CA ASN A 72 4.28 -17.77 2.80
C ASN A 72 3.46 -16.54 3.19
N ARG A 73 2.19 -16.70 3.56
CA ARG A 73 1.32 -15.61 4.01
C ARG A 73 1.38 -15.39 5.51
N GLU A 74 1.84 -16.39 6.26
CA GLU A 74 1.86 -16.37 7.72
C GLU A 74 2.77 -15.24 8.23
N GLY A 75 2.22 -14.36 9.07
CA GLY A 75 2.94 -13.19 9.60
C GLY A 75 3.14 -12.03 8.62
N PHE A 76 2.71 -12.16 7.35
CA PHE A 76 2.85 -11.10 6.33
C PHE A 76 1.51 -10.55 5.83
N VAL A 77 0.44 -11.35 5.85
CA VAL A 77 -0.85 -10.98 5.28
C VAL A 77 -1.94 -11.07 6.34
N TYR A 78 -2.71 -10.00 6.47
CA TYR A 78 -3.94 -9.95 7.26
C TYR A 78 -5.10 -9.49 6.37
N ASN A 79 -6.13 -10.31 6.21
CA ASN A 79 -7.28 -9.99 5.36
C ASN A 79 -8.37 -9.28 6.16
N CYS A 80 -8.44 -7.95 6.04
CA CYS A 80 -9.46 -7.16 6.73
C CYS A 80 -10.90 -7.41 6.25
N GLU A 81 -11.12 -8.06 5.10
CA GLU A 81 -12.48 -8.36 4.63
C GLU A 81 -13.08 -9.61 5.30
N GLU A 82 -12.21 -10.51 5.78
CA GLU A 82 -12.58 -11.78 6.42
C GLU A 82 -12.31 -11.78 7.93
N ALA A 83 -11.59 -10.78 8.42
CA ALA A 83 -11.25 -10.62 9.83
C ALA A 83 -12.48 -10.38 10.71
N PRO A 84 -12.39 -10.73 12.01
CA PRO A 84 -13.38 -10.32 13.00
C PRO A 84 -13.56 -8.80 13.03
N LEU A 85 -14.81 -8.36 13.15
CA LEU A 85 -15.14 -6.93 13.23
C LEU A 85 -14.78 -6.38 14.62
N ASP A 86 -14.06 -5.26 14.64
CA ASP A 86 -13.82 -4.48 15.87
C ASP A 86 -15.04 -3.63 16.22
N VAL A 87 -15.77 -3.17 15.19
CA VAL A 87 -17.03 -2.44 15.32
C VAL A 87 -18.05 -3.01 14.35
N ASP A 88 -19.25 -3.30 14.84
CA ASP A 88 -20.41 -3.70 14.03
C ASP A 88 -21.65 -3.01 14.59
N ILE A 89 -22.01 -1.88 13.98
CA ILE A 89 -23.19 -1.10 14.35
C ILE A 89 -24.24 -1.31 13.28
N LYS A 90 -25.37 -1.90 13.69
CA LYS A 90 -26.53 -2.05 12.82
C LYS A 90 -26.96 -0.69 12.26
N ASP A 91 -27.08 -0.62 10.94
CA ASP A 91 -27.45 0.60 10.18
C ASP A 91 -26.44 1.77 10.33
N GLY A 92 -25.23 1.48 10.85
CA GLY A 92 -24.17 2.47 11.09
C GLY A 92 -22.85 2.12 10.41
N GLY A 93 -22.59 0.84 10.18
CA GLY A 93 -21.40 0.36 9.49
C GLY A 93 -20.48 -0.52 10.35
N LYS A 94 -19.35 -0.88 9.75
CA LYS A 94 -18.42 -1.90 10.22
C LYS A 94 -16.99 -1.41 10.13
N VAL A 95 -16.16 -1.78 11.11
CA VAL A 95 -14.73 -1.45 11.15
C VAL A 95 -13.92 -2.68 11.48
N VAL A 96 -12.80 -2.83 10.77
CA VAL A 96 -11.70 -3.75 11.12
C VAL A 96 -10.42 -2.93 11.23
N VAL A 97 -9.68 -3.12 12.32
CA VAL A 97 -8.44 -2.40 12.65
C VAL A 97 -7.25 -3.35 12.48
N LEU A 98 -6.34 -3.03 11.58
CA LEU A 98 -5.02 -3.65 11.45
C LEU A 98 -4.05 -2.99 12.44
N ASN A 99 -3.54 -3.77 13.39
CA ASN A 99 -2.65 -3.30 14.46
C ASN A 99 -1.60 -4.36 14.83
N THR A 100 -0.73 -4.02 15.78
CA THR A 100 0.39 -4.87 16.20
C THR A 100 -0.01 -6.20 16.84
N LYS A 101 -1.28 -6.36 17.27
CA LYS A 101 -1.77 -7.62 17.85
C LYS A 101 -2.14 -8.64 16.77
N ASN A 102 -2.71 -8.20 15.66
CA ASN A 102 -3.20 -9.09 14.61
C ASN A 102 -2.22 -9.22 13.43
N LEU A 103 -1.29 -8.28 13.26
CA LEU A 103 -0.14 -8.41 12.36
C LEU A 103 1.11 -7.77 12.99
N PRO A 104 1.88 -8.48 13.82
CA PRO A 104 3.03 -7.91 14.53
C PRO A 104 4.05 -7.18 13.65
N LEU A 105 4.18 -7.57 12.38
CA LEU A 105 5.04 -6.91 11.39
C LEU A 105 4.77 -5.40 11.26
N VAL A 106 3.53 -4.93 11.47
CA VAL A 106 3.23 -3.49 11.35
C VAL A 106 3.90 -2.66 12.46
N ALA A 107 4.29 -3.28 13.57
CA ALA A 107 5.07 -2.62 14.62
C ALA A 107 6.47 -2.24 14.12
N GLU A 108 7.11 -3.12 13.34
CA GLU A 108 8.47 -2.94 12.82
C GLU A 108 8.55 -1.80 11.80
N VAL A 109 7.44 -1.52 11.11
CA VAL A 109 7.35 -0.45 10.10
C VAL A 109 6.62 0.79 10.59
N GLY A 110 6.11 0.78 11.83
CA GLY A 110 5.38 1.91 12.41
C GLY A 110 4.08 2.25 11.68
N LEU A 111 3.37 1.24 11.17
CA LEU A 111 2.12 1.40 10.42
C LEU A 111 0.92 0.78 11.15
N GLY A 112 -0.26 1.21 10.74
CA GLY A 112 -1.56 0.64 11.08
C GLY A 112 -2.54 0.98 9.97
N ALA A 113 -3.71 0.33 9.95
CA ALA A 113 -4.73 0.63 8.96
C ALA A 113 -6.12 0.27 9.47
N ASP A 114 -7.15 0.92 8.93
CA ASP A 114 -8.53 0.57 9.21
C ASP A 114 -9.27 0.31 7.91
N LEU A 115 -10.05 -0.77 7.86
CA LEU A 115 -11.08 -0.96 6.83
C LEU A 115 -12.42 -0.53 7.42
N VAL A 116 -12.91 0.62 6.96
CA VAL A 116 -14.19 1.19 7.37
C VAL A 116 -15.21 1.02 6.25
N ARG A 117 -16.37 0.46 6.58
CA ARG A 117 -17.53 0.33 5.69
C ARG A 117 -18.72 1.01 6.35
N LEU A 118 -19.17 2.14 5.82
CA LEU A 118 -20.35 2.83 6.31
C LEU A 118 -21.59 2.36 5.55
N ASP A 119 -22.69 2.16 6.27
CA ASP A 119 -24.00 1.94 5.66
C ASP A 119 -24.55 3.29 5.11
N GLY A 120 -25.57 3.21 4.25
CA GLY A 120 -26.17 4.39 3.64
C GLY A 120 -26.63 5.43 4.66
N ASN A 121 -26.23 6.70 4.47
CA ASN A 121 -26.46 7.83 5.38
C ASN A 121 -25.76 7.75 6.75
N ALA A 122 -24.98 6.70 7.02
CA ALA A 122 -24.26 6.57 8.27
C ALA A 122 -23.06 7.52 8.34
N MET A 123 -22.50 7.67 9.54
CA MET A 123 -21.34 8.52 9.76
C MET A 123 -20.34 7.88 10.71
N CYS A 124 -19.05 8.10 10.44
CA CYS A 124 -18.02 8.01 11.47
C CYS A 124 -18.10 9.27 12.33
N SER A 125 -18.28 9.11 13.64
CA SER A 125 -18.21 10.23 14.59
C SER A 125 -16.89 10.98 14.46
N PRO A 126 -16.87 12.31 14.69
CA PRO A 126 -15.62 13.06 14.71
C PRO A 126 -14.61 12.44 15.69
N GLY A 127 -13.41 12.13 15.20
CA GLY A 127 -12.34 11.53 16.01
C GLY A 127 -10.97 12.06 15.60
N PHE A 128 -10.02 12.05 16.54
CA PHE A 128 -8.64 12.48 16.32
C PHE A 128 -7.66 11.37 16.73
N SER A 129 -6.49 11.33 16.09
CA SER A 129 -5.40 10.42 16.50
C SER A 129 -4.67 11.02 17.69
N CYS A 130 -4.58 10.28 18.79
CA CYS A 130 -3.85 10.70 20.00
C CYS A 130 -2.36 10.34 19.95
N ASP A 131 -1.99 9.40 19.09
CA ASP A 131 -0.62 9.09 18.74
C ASP A 131 -0.21 9.95 17.54
N SER A 132 1.08 10.28 17.41
CA SER A 132 1.67 11.11 16.35
C SER A 132 1.41 10.62 14.91
N ALA A 133 0.49 9.67 14.70
CA ALA A 133 0.14 9.06 13.44
C ALA A 133 -0.56 10.05 12.50
N LEU A 134 -0.09 10.05 11.25
CA LEU A 134 -0.77 10.67 10.13
C LEU A 134 -1.75 9.67 9.52
N GLN A 135 -2.98 10.09 9.27
CA GLN A 135 -3.98 9.23 8.63
C GLN A 135 -4.13 9.60 7.15
N VAL A 136 -4.03 8.59 6.29
CA VAL A 136 -4.35 8.70 4.86
C VAL A 136 -5.52 7.76 4.58
N THR A 137 -6.62 8.32 4.08
CA THR A 137 -7.84 7.57 3.77
C THR A 137 -8.01 7.47 2.26
N TYR A 138 -8.18 6.24 1.77
CA TYR A 138 -8.52 5.97 0.38
C TYR A 138 -9.95 5.45 0.27
N ILE A 139 -10.75 6.08 -0.59
CA ILE A 139 -12.14 5.70 -0.80
C ILE A 139 -12.20 4.62 -1.88
N VAL A 140 -12.41 3.38 -1.48
CA VAL A 140 -12.43 2.24 -2.42
C VAL A 140 -13.66 2.30 -3.34
N SER A 141 -14.83 2.59 -2.78
CA SER A 141 -16.11 2.67 -3.49
C SER A 141 -17.09 3.56 -2.73
N GLY A 142 -18.26 3.84 -3.31
CA GLY A 142 -19.27 4.71 -2.70
C GLY A 142 -18.93 6.20 -2.81
N SER A 143 -19.61 7.02 -2.01
CA SER A 143 -19.38 8.46 -1.92
C SER A 143 -19.80 9.00 -0.57
N GLY A 144 -19.04 9.95 -0.03
CA GLY A 144 -19.36 10.55 1.26
C GLY A 144 -18.93 12.01 1.34
N ARG A 145 -19.40 12.68 2.38
CA ARG A 145 -18.93 14.02 2.76
C ARG A 145 -17.86 13.90 3.83
N VAL A 146 -16.78 14.65 3.65
CA VAL A 146 -15.65 14.71 4.56
C VAL A 146 -15.50 16.13 5.07
N GLN A 147 -15.28 16.25 6.37
CA GLN A 147 -14.87 17.49 7.01
C GLN A 147 -13.60 17.26 7.81
N VAL A 148 -12.66 18.21 7.70
CA VAL A 148 -11.43 18.24 8.49
C VAL A 148 -11.37 19.56 9.23
N VAL A 149 -11.10 19.49 10.52
CA VAL A 149 -10.95 20.66 11.39
C VAL A 149 -9.46 20.85 11.69
N GLY A 150 -9.02 22.11 11.78
CA GLY A 150 -7.67 22.47 12.14
C GLY A 150 -7.50 22.58 13.65
N VAL A 151 -6.26 22.70 14.08
CA VAL A 151 -5.86 22.83 15.49
C VAL A 151 -6.36 24.14 16.13
N ASP A 152 -6.74 25.12 15.32
CA ASP A 152 -7.39 26.38 15.71
C ASP A 152 -8.92 26.27 15.81
N GLY A 153 -9.47 25.06 15.65
CA GLY A 153 -10.91 24.78 15.68
C GLY A 153 -11.64 25.21 14.40
N ARG A 154 -10.94 25.62 13.34
CA ARG A 154 -11.56 26.04 12.08
C ARG A 154 -11.63 24.89 11.09
N ARG A 155 -12.69 24.82 10.30
CA ARG A 155 -12.81 23.84 9.22
C ARG A 155 -11.82 24.18 8.11
N VAL A 156 -10.83 23.30 7.91
CA VAL A 156 -9.78 23.45 6.89
C VAL A 156 -10.11 22.72 5.59
N LEU A 157 -11.00 21.72 5.65
CA LEU A 157 -11.52 21.02 4.47
C LEU A 157 -13.00 20.70 4.65
N GLU A 158 -13.75 20.89 3.57
CA GLU A 158 -15.06 20.27 3.39
C GLU A 158 -15.19 19.86 1.93
N THR A 159 -15.46 18.59 1.68
CA THR A 159 -15.60 18.10 0.31
C THR A 159 -16.47 16.84 0.25
N THR A 160 -16.95 16.54 -0.95
CA THR A 160 -17.54 15.25 -1.29
C THR A 160 -16.47 14.40 -1.95
N VAL A 161 -16.28 13.19 -1.41
CA VAL A 161 -15.37 12.18 -1.95
C VAL A 161 -16.18 11.07 -2.62
N LYS A 162 -15.56 10.40 -3.58
CA LYS A 162 -16.14 9.24 -4.28
C LYS A 162 -15.10 8.14 -4.41
N GLY A 163 -15.51 6.97 -4.89
CA GLY A 163 -14.59 5.90 -5.24
C GLY A 163 -13.37 6.42 -6.02
N ARG A 164 -12.19 5.99 -5.58
CA ARG A 164 -10.85 6.41 -6.05
C ARG A 164 -10.36 7.79 -5.58
N SER A 165 -11.03 8.41 -4.61
CA SER A 165 -10.52 9.62 -3.94
C SER A 165 -9.50 9.28 -2.84
N PHE A 166 -8.51 10.16 -2.68
CA PHE A 166 -7.57 10.14 -1.55
C PHE A 166 -7.79 11.37 -0.67
N VAL A 167 -7.79 11.18 0.65
CA VAL A 167 -7.86 12.23 1.65
C VAL A 167 -6.70 12.07 2.61
N HIS A 168 -5.93 13.15 2.80
CA HIS A 168 -4.90 13.22 3.82
C HIS A 168 -5.43 14.05 4.99
N CYS A 169 -5.46 13.45 6.18
CA CYS A 169 -5.87 14.11 7.42
C CYS A 169 -4.65 14.22 8.34
N SER A 170 -4.07 15.41 8.46
CA SER A 170 -3.09 15.69 9.50
C SER A 170 -3.85 15.87 10.83
N GLN A 171 -3.93 14.79 11.61
CA GLN A 171 -4.10 14.78 13.07
C GLN A 171 -5.23 15.56 13.77
N VAL A 172 -6.33 16.03 13.16
CA VAL A 172 -7.19 16.95 13.93
C VAL A 172 -8.70 16.88 13.62
N PHE A 173 -9.33 15.73 13.77
CA PHE A 173 -10.79 15.54 13.57
C PHE A 173 -11.22 15.41 12.10
N CYS A 174 -11.47 14.17 11.69
CA CYS A 174 -12.08 13.84 10.42
C CYS A 174 -13.43 13.15 10.65
N CYS A 175 -14.47 13.61 9.95
CA CYS A 175 -15.80 13.01 9.97
C CYS A 175 -16.14 12.59 8.55
N PHE A 176 -16.57 11.35 8.38
CA PHE A 176 -17.09 10.82 7.12
C PHE A 176 -18.57 10.56 7.29
N LYS A 177 -19.36 11.00 6.32
CA LYS A 177 -20.79 10.68 6.23
C LYS A 177 -21.09 10.16 4.84
N ASP A 178 -21.65 8.96 4.73
CA ASP A 178 -22.12 8.42 3.44
C ASP A 178 -23.31 9.26 2.95
N LEU A 179 -23.37 9.51 1.63
CA LEU A 179 -24.37 10.39 1.00
C LEU A 179 -25.57 9.63 0.41
#